data_AF-A0A417CAT7-F1
#
_entry.id   AF-A0A417CAT7-F1
#
_cell.length_a   1.000
_cell.length_b   1.000
_cell.length_c   1.000
_cell.angle_alpha   90.00
_cell.angle_beta   90.00
_cell.angle_gamma   90.00
#
_symmetry.space_group_name_H-M   'P 1'
#
loop_
_entity.id
_entity.type
_entity.pdbx_description
1 polymer ?
#
loop_
_entity_poly.entity_id
_entity_poly.type
_entity_poly.pdbx_seq_one_letter_code
_entity_poly.pdbx_strand_id
1 'polypeptide(L)'
;MSCLIKYNYQYVYIDSESKMKLGSKVRAKVFDDQKAKNLIKNPPKNMRLYKFEIEPLIEGKTECEIKQEQILQRAAEHAKKTGCYTELKENLIVEAKPEVKQEVKIENKSTTKEEDHNNNIDNWLKKLHSCNGIKEEARERMEYLYKKLSLIDQAQDVFLHVIESNEHPNASMAYKERMKLSEIRKKRRQIKNELAVVQMIISNNTSSKLYERMVAVSESIQNPQNINIKYTNELTDDLISQFERM
;
A
#
# COMPACT_ATOMS: atom_id res chain seq x y z
N MET A 1 17.74 5.60 -20.91
CA MET A 1 17.51 6.11 -19.54
C MET A 1 16.64 7.36 -19.66
N SER A 2 15.99 7.73 -18.56
CA SER A 2 15.17 8.94 -18.48
C SER A 2 16.01 10.05 -17.85
N CYS A 3 16.01 11.22 -18.45
CA CYS A 3 16.83 12.34 -18.01
C CYS A 3 16.06 13.67 -17.99
N LEU A 4 16.56 14.59 -17.17
CA LEU A 4 16.11 15.97 -17.12
C LEU A 4 17.13 16.85 -17.83
N ILE A 5 16.62 17.91 -18.48
CA ILE A 5 17.46 18.91 -19.14
C ILE A 5 17.46 20.14 -18.26
N LYS A 6 18.64 20.54 -17.78
CA LYS A 6 18.81 21.70 -16.90
C LYS A 6 19.67 22.78 -17.56
N TYR A 7 19.45 24.01 -17.13
CA TYR A 7 20.28 25.18 -17.40
C TYR A 7 20.45 25.94 -16.08
N ASN A 8 21.67 25.96 -15.54
CA ASN A 8 21.95 26.45 -14.18
C ASN A 8 21.01 25.79 -13.14
N TYR A 9 20.12 26.56 -12.52
CA TYR A 9 19.13 26.12 -11.53
C TYR A 9 17.72 25.91 -12.10
N GLN A 10 17.53 26.02 -13.42
CA GLN A 10 16.24 25.89 -14.08
C GLN A 10 16.19 24.65 -14.97
N TYR A 11 14.99 24.11 -15.15
CA TYR A 11 14.72 22.88 -15.88
C TYR A 11 13.75 23.11 -17.03
N VAL A 12 13.90 22.34 -18.10
CA VAL A 12 13.06 22.46 -19.28
C VAL A 12 11.69 21.82 -19.03
N TYR A 13 10.61 22.57 -19.30
CA TYR A 13 9.23 22.08 -19.26
C TYR A 13 8.45 22.52 -20.50
N ILE A 14 7.29 21.91 -20.71
CA ILE A 14 6.36 22.28 -21.78
C ILE A 14 5.15 22.97 -21.15
N ASP A 15 4.87 24.19 -21.61
CA ASP A 15 3.73 24.97 -21.18
C ASP A 15 2.43 24.48 -21.86
N SER A 16 1.28 24.94 -21.36
CA SER A 16 -0.06 24.70 -21.93
C SER A 16 -0.17 25.04 -23.41
N GLU A 17 0.59 26.02 -23.89
CA GLU A 17 0.72 26.40 -25.31
C GLU A 17 1.66 25.49 -26.13
N SER A 18 2.09 24.34 -25.59
CA SER A 18 3.06 23.43 -26.21
C SER A 18 4.44 24.03 -26.53
N LYS A 19 4.77 25.20 -25.95
CA LYS A 19 6.09 25.85 -26.08
C LYS A 19 7.03 25.38 -24.97
N MET A 20 8.30 25.18 -25.33
CA MET A 20 9.34 24.80 -24.36
C MET A 20 9.86 26.04 -23.62
N LYS A 21 9.85 25.97 -22.28
CA LYS A 21 10.28 27.05 -21.37
C LYS A 21 11.15 26.50 -20.24
N LEU A 22 11.87 27.39 -19.55
CA LEU A 22 12.67 27.08 -18.37
C LEU A 22 11.88 27.40 -17.09
N GLY A 23 11.93 26.50 -16.10
CA GLY A 23 11.18 26.62 -14.85
C GLY A 23 11.77 25.79 -13.70
N SER A 24 11.05 25.69 -12.60
CA SER A 24 11.47 24.90 -11.43
C SER A 24 11.54 23.39 -11.75
N LYS A 25 12.37 22.65 -10.99
CA LYS A 25 12.52 21.18 -11.08
C LYS A 25 11.18 20.45 -10.98
N VAL A 26 10.23 20.98 -10.21
CA VAL A 26 8.89 20.39 -10.01
C VAL A 26 8.06 20.34 -11.30
N ARG A 27 8.31 21.27 -12.22
CA ARG A 27 7.61 21.34 -13.52
C ARG A 27 8.40 20.67 -14.64
N ALA A 28 9.61 20.19 -14.37
CA ALA A 28 10.51 19.68 -15.38
C ALA A 28 9.88 18.51 -16.14
N LYS A 29 10.03 18.53 -17.47
CA LYS A 29 9.61 17.42 -18.32
C LYS A 29 10.73 16.37 -18.35
N VAL A 30 10.33 15.12 -18.16
CA VAL A 30 11.22 13.96 -18.32
C VAL A 30 11.37 13.65 -19.81
N PHE A 31 12.61 13.47 -20.27
CA PHE A 31 12.95 13.11 -21.64
C PHE A 31 13.67 11.77 -21.70
N ASP A 32 13.49 11.05 -22.81
CA ASP A 32 14.36 9.92 -23.15
C ASP A 32 15.74 10.45 -23.53
N ASP A 33 16.82 9.73 -23.19
CA ASP A 33 18.20 10.16 -23.49
C ASP A 33 18.44 10.56 -24.94
N GLN A 34 17.87 9.82 -25.89
CA GLN A 34 18.01 10.12 -27.31
C GLN A 34 17.33 11.45 -27.67
N LYS A 35 16.14 11.71 -27.11
CA LYS A 35 15.41 12.97 -27.32
C LYS A 35 16.11 14.14 -26.66
N ALA A 36 16.67 13.96 -25.46
CA ALA A 36 17.43 14.98 -24.75
C ALA A 36 18.71 15.36 -25.50
N LYS A 37 19.48 14.38 -25.99
CA LYS A 37 20.67 14.63 -26.82
C LYS A 37 20.33 15.36 -28.11
N ASN A 38 19.22 15.01 -28.76
CA ASN A 38 18.76 15.69 -29.97
C ASN A 38 18.34 17.15 -29.70
N LEU A 39 17.68 17.41 -28.56
CA LEU A 39 17.30 18.77 -28.17
C LEU A 39 18.51 19.66 -27.86
N ILE A 40 19.56 19.09 -27.27
CA ILE A 40 20.81 19.81 -26.99
C ILE A 40 21.59 20.11 -28.27
N LYS A 41 21.60 19.17 -29.23
CA LYS A 41 22.23 19.38 -30.54
C LYS A 41 21.49 20.42 -31.38
N ASN A 42 20.16 20.38 -31.37
CA ASN A 42 19.30 21.25 -32.17
C ASN A 42 18.23 21.94 -31.30
N PRO A 43 18.61 22.92 -30.47
CA PRO A 43 17.65 23.57 -29.58
C PRO A 43 16.66 24.46 -30.36
N PRO A 44 15.41 24.57 -29.87
CA PRO A 44 14.41 25.50 -30.38
C PRO A 44 14.95 26.94 -30.47
N LYS A 45 14.43 27.74 -31.42
CA LYS A 45 14.95 29.11 -31.69
C LYS A 45 15.05 29.98 -30.43
N ASN A 46 14.10 29.85 -29.51
CA ASN A 46 14.04 30.58 -28.23
C ASN A 46 15.00 30.04 -27.15
N MET A 47 15.77 28.99 -27.43
CA MET A 47 16.62 28.28 -26.47
C MET A 47 18.07 28.07 -26.96
N ARG A 48 18.44 28.57 -28.14
CA ARG A 48 19.78 28.42 -28.73
C ARG A 48 20.90 29.09 -27.94
N LEU A 49 20.57 30.06 -27.09
CA LEU A 49 21.54 30.82 -26.29
C LEU A 49 21.92 30.10 -24.98
N TYR A 50 21.20 29.05 -24.60
CA TYR A 50 21.41 28.35 -23.34
C TYR A 50 22.33 27.12 -23.52
N LYS A 51 23.27 26.95 -22.57
CA LYS A 51 24.15 25.78 -22.50
C LYS A 51 23.53 24.71 -21.60
N PHE A 52 22.75 23.82 -22.19
CA PHE A 52 22.03 22.79 -21.44
C PHE A 52 22.94 21.65 -20.97
N GLU A 53 22.66 21.15 -19.77
CA GLU A 53 23.27 19.95 -19.20
C GLU A 53 22.21 18.86 -19.03
N ILE A 54 22.60 17.59 -19.22
CA ILE A 54 21.75 16.44 -18.95
C ILE A 54 21.99 16.00 -17.51
N GLU A 55 20.92 16.00 -16.71
CA GLU A 55 20.91 15.39 -15.38
C GLU A 55 20.26 14.00 -15.49
N PRO A 56 21.03 12.90 -15.40
CA PRO A 56 20.48 11.55 -15.40
C PRO A 56 19.68 11.32 -14.10
N LEU A 57 18.46 10.78 -14.23
CA LEU A 57 17.68 10.36 -13.06
C LEU A 57 18.21 8.98 -12.64
N ILE A 58 18.77 8.88 -11.42
CA ILE A 58 19.34 7.63 -10.91
C ILE A 58 18.23 6.56 -10.76
N GLU A 59 18.57 5.33 -11.14
CA GLU A 59 17.72 4.14 -11.18
C GLU A 59 17.01 3.87 -9.84
N GLY A 60 15.68 3.75 -9.88
CA GLY A 60 14.88 3.28 -8.75
C GLY A 60 13.49 3.87 -8.65
N LYS A 61 13.23 5.07 -9.18
CA LYS A 61 11.87 5.65 -9.19
C LYS A 61 11.20 5.50 -10.54
N THR A 62 10.14 4.70 -10.59
CA THR A 62 9.35 4.51 -11.81
C THR A 62 8.72 5.84 -12.26
N GLU A 63 8.47 6.01 -13.56
CA GLU A 63 7.81 7.22 -14.11
C GLU A 63 6.46 7.49 -13.42
N CYS A 64 5.81 6.44 -12.91
CA CYS A 64 4.59 6.50 -12.12
C CYS A 64 4.80 7.14 -10.73
N GLU A 65 5.88 6.80 -10.03
CA GLU A 65 6.22 7.40 -8.73
C GLU A 65 6.57 8.87 -8.86
N ILE A 66 7.28 9.24 -9.93
CA ILE A 66 7.63 10.64 -10.21
C ILE A 66 6.36 11.46 -10.51
N LYS A 67 5.41 10.90 -11.29
CA LYS A 67 4.10 11.53 -11.52
C LYS A 67 3.30 11.65 -10.23
N GLN A 68 3.35 10.64 -9.36
CA GLN A 68 2.64 10.64 -8.08
C GLN A 68 3.21 11.68 -7.10
N GLU A 69 4.54 11.79 -6.99
CA GLU A 69 5.21 12.82 -6.18
C GLU A 69 4.87 14.23 -6.68
N GLN A 70 4.85 14.45 -8.01
CA GLN A 70 4.47 15.74 -8.61
C GLN A 70 3.01 16.10 -8.36
N ILE A 71 2.10 15.11 -8.33
CA ILE A 71 0.68 15.33 -8.01
C ILE A 71 0.53 15.72 -6.54
N LEU A 72 1.22 15.02 -5.63
CA LEU A 72 1.19 15.30 -4.19
C LEU A 72 1.73 16.70 -3.88
N GLN A 73 2.80 17.13 -4.54
CA GLN A 73 3.35 18.48 -4.37
C GLN A 73 2.40 19.57 -4.88
N ARG A 74 1.73 19.37 -6.02
CA ARG A 74 0.72 20.32 -6.52
C ARG A 74 -0.49 20.42 -5.59
N ALA A 75 -0.92 19.30 -5.01
CA ALA A 75 -1.99 19.29 -4.03
C ALA A 75 -1.60 20.07 -2.76
N ALA A 76 -0.36 19.92 -2.29
CA ALA A 76 0.16 20.66 -1.13
C ALA A 76 0.29 22.18 -1.40
N GLU A 77 0.77 22.59 -2.57
CA GLU A 77 0.83 24.01 -2.96
C GLU A 77 -0.58 24.63 -3.08
N HIS A 78 -1.53 23.89 -3.65
CA HIS A 78 -2.91 24.33 -3.74
C HIS A 78 -3.52 24.50 -2.34
N ALA A 79 -3.33 23.54 -1.43
CA ALA A 79 -3.81 23.60 -0.05
C ALA A 79 -3.26 24.82 0.72
N LYS A 80 -1.96 25.11 0.57
CA LYS A 80 -1.32 26.32 1.14
C LYS A 80 -1.93 27.61 0.57
N LYS A 81 -2.22 27.65 -0.73
CA LYS A 81 -2.80 28.81 -1.40
C LYS A 81 -4.27 29.05 -1.04
N THR A 82 -5.04 27.99 -0.81
CA THR A 82 -6.46 28.06 -0.43
C THR A 82 -6.69 28.19 1.08
N GLY A 83 -5.63 28.33 1.89
CA GLY A 83 -5.75 28.54 3.34
C GLY A 83 -6.26 27.34 4.14
N CYS A 84 -6.27 26.13 3.56
CA CYS A 84 -6.70 24.92 4.25
C CYS A 84 -5.46 24.19 4.81
N TYR A 85 -5.04 24.59 6.02
CA TYR A 85 -3.94 23.94 6.73
C TYR A 85 -4.47 22.73 7.51
N THR A 86 -3.99 21.53 7.15
CA THR A 86 -3.83 20.45 8.11
C THR A 86 -2.35 20.14 8.17
N GLU A 87 -1.72 20.49 9.28
CA GLU A 87 -0.37 20.06 9.63
C GLU A 87 -0.33 18.54 9.61
N LEU A 88 0.29 17.95 8.59
CA LEU A 88 0.75 16.57 8.67
C LEU A 88 1.84 16.59 9.74
N LYS A 89 1.53 16.07 10.92
CA LYS A 89 2.52 15.81 11.97
C LYS A 89 3.69 15.05 11.36
N GLU A 90 4.82 15.74 11.22
CA GLU A 90 6.15 15.16 11.22
C GLU A 90 6.26 14.30 12.46
N ASN A 91 6.26 12.98 12.29
CA ASN A 91 6.85 12.00 13.19
C ASN A 91 6.72 10.63 12.52
N LEU A 92 7.55 10.38 11.51
CA LEU A 92 7.90 9.05 11.00
C LEU A 92 9.18 9.20 10.15
N ILE A 93 10.23 9.75 10.77
CA ILE A 93 11.61 9.48 10.34
C ILE A 93 12.11 8.40 11.30
N VAL A 94 11.98 7.15 10.88
CA VAL A 94 12.93 6.11 11.30
C VAL A 94 13.66 5.72 10.03
N GLU A 95 14.88 6.23 9.94
CA GLU A 95 15.88 5.77 9.00
C GLU A 95 16.12 4.27 9.21
N ALA A 96 15.98 3.48 8.15
CA ALA A 96 16.55 2.14 8.11
C ALA A 96 17.08 1.87 6.70
N LYS A 97 18.30 2.36 6.50
CA LYS A 97 19.28 1.95 5.50
C LYS A 97 19.48 0.42 5.55
N PRO A 98 19.50 -0.31 4.42
CA PRO A 98 19.80 -1.73 4.45
C PRO A 98 21.33 -1.91 4.50
N GLU A 99 21.85 -2.43 5.62
CA GLU A 99 23.21 -2.97 5.67
C GLU A 99 23.15 -4.50 5.68
N VAL A 100 23.69 -5.05 4.59
CA VAL A 100 24.10 -6.44 4.41
C VAL A 100 25.24 -6.77 5.38
N LYS A 101 25.19 -7.94 6.05
CA LYS A 101 26.32 -8.80 6.47
C LYS A 101 25.74 -10.09 7.08
N GLN A 102 25.85 -11.20 6.37
CA GLN A 102 26.90 -12.24 6.48
C GLN A 102 26.58 -13.31 7.53
N GLU A 103 26.49 -14.52 7.01
CA GLU A 103 26.28 -15.80 7.66
C GLU A 103 27.38 -16.09 8.70
N VAL A 104 26.99 -16.55 9.87
CA VAL A 104 27.89 -17.23 10.81
C VAL A 104 27.34 -18.61 11.09
N LYS A 105 28.15 -19.61 10.67
CA LYS A 105 28.02 -21.03 10.98
C LYS A 105 28.06 -21.23 12.49
N ILE A 106 27.16 -22.07 12.99
CA ILE A 106 27.43 -22.87 14.19
C ILE A 106 27.20 -24.33 13.80
N GLU A 107 28.29 -25.03 13.50
CA GLU A 107 28.32 -26.48 13.60
C GLU A 107 28.42 -26.83 15.09
N ASN A 108 27.48 -27.63 15.59
CA ASN A 108 27.74 -28.56 16.68
C ASN A 108 26.99 -29.86 16.38
N LYS A 109 27.78 -30.89 16.10
CA LYS A 109 27.37 -32.24 15.78
C LYS A 109 27.18 -32.99 17.10
N SER A 110 25.96 -33.41 17.41
CA SER A 110 25.71 -34.52 18.33
C SER A 110 24.80 -35.53 17.65
N THR A 111 25.42 -36.62 17.24
CA THR A 111 24.81 -37.84 16.71
C THR A 111 23.87 -38.44 17.75
N THR A 112 22.59 -38.65 17.43
CA THR A 112 21.81 -39.86 17.78
C THR A 112 20.58 -39.88 16.87
N LYS A 113 20.25 -41.06 16.34
CA LYS A 113 19.16 -41.31 15.39
C LYS A 113 17.82 -41.18 16.11
N GLU A 114 17.02 -40.15 15.81
CA GLU A 114 15.58 -40.13 16.08
C GLU A 114 14.86 -39.43 14.92
N GLU A 115 13.73 -40.01 14.53
CA GLU A 115 12.98 -39.74 13.30
C GLU A 115 12.46 -38.29 13.26
N ASP A 116 12.78 -37.56 12.19
CA ASP A 116 12.28 -36.20 11.92
C ASP A 116 10.77 -36.23 11.60
N HIS A 117 9.93 -36.37 12.63
CA HIS A 117 8.52 -35.98 12.61
C HIS A 117 8.30 -34.52 13.03
N ASN A 118 9.38 -33.74 13.10
CA ASN A 118 9.41 -32.32 13.38
C ASN A 118 9.22 -31.58 12.02
N ASN A 119 8.13 -30.89 11.68
CA ASN A 119 7.15 -30.22 12.52
C ASN A 119 5.94 -29.85 11.61
N ASN A 120 5.09 -30.84 11.28
CA ASN A 120 3.95 -30.62 10.37
C ASN A 120 2.95 -29.61 10.98
N ILE A 121 2.72 -29.72 12.28
CA ILE A 121 1.81 -28.85 13.05
C ILE A 121 2.25 -27.39 12.99
N ASP A 122 3.53 -27.10 13.24
CA ASP A 122 4.08 -25.75 13.15
C ASP A 122 3.95 -25.17 11.74
N ASN A 123 4.03 -26.02 10.70
CA ASN A 123 3.80 -25.59 9.32
C ASN A 123 2.32 -25.23 9.07
N TRP A 124 1.37 -25.95 9.67
CA TRP A 124 -0.06 -25.60 9.64
C TRP A 124 -0.37 -24.34 10.46
N LEU A 125 0.26 -24.17 11.63
CA LEU A 125 0.15 -22.96 12.44
C LEU A 125 0.68 -21.72 11.71
N LYS A 126 1.82 -21.84 11.01
CA LYS A 126 2.34 -20.78 10.13
C LYS A 126 1.37 -20.41 9.00
N LYS A 127 0.76 -21.39 8.33
CA LYS A 127 -0.27 -21.15 7.30
C LYS A 127 -1.49 -20.44 7.87
N LEU A 128 -1.89 -20.76 9.09
CA LEU A 128 -3.04 -20.14 9.75
C LEU A 128 -2.72 -18.74 10.29
N HIS A 129 -1.49 -18.51 10.75
CA HIS A 129 -0.97 -17.16 11.00
C HIS A 129 -0.95 -16.32 9.72
N SER A 130 -0.63 -16.90 8.56
CA SER A 130 -0.75 -16.22 7.28
C SER A 130 -2.19 -15.78 6.98
N CYS A 131 -3.20 -16.56 7.38
CA CYS A 131 -4.60 -16.13 7.32
C CYS A 131 -4.90 -14.93 8.24
N ASN A 132 -4.21 -14.79 9.36
CA ASN A 132 -4.28 -13.58 10.19
C ASN A 132 -3.57 -12.39 9.51
N GLY A 133 -2.47 -12.61 8.77
CA GLY A 133 -1.84 -11.58 7.94
C GLY A 133 -2.79 -11.00 6.88
N ILE A 134 -3.60 -11.86 6.24
CA ILE A 134 -4.64 -11.42 5.28
C ILE A 134 -5.66 -10.48 5.93
N LYS A 135 -5.95 -10.64 7.23
CA LYS A 135 -6.86 -9.75 7.95
C LYS A 135 -6.25 -8.38 8.21
N GLU A 136 -4.97 -8.32 8.55
CA GLU A 136 -4.28 -7.06 8.75
C GLU A 136 -4.18 -6.30 7.43
N GLU A 137 -3.80 -6.98 6.36
CA GLU A 137 -3.80 -6.42 5.00
C GLU A 137 -5.20 -5.93 4.58
N ALA A 138 -6.25 -6.72 4.87
CA ALA A 138 -7.63 -6.32 4.63
C ALA A 138 -8.01 -5.06 5.43
N ARG A 139 -7.52 -4.90 6.67
CA ARG A 139 -7.78 -3.72 7.50
C ARG A 139 -7.10 -2.47 6.95
N GLU A 140 -5.82 -2.57 6.59
CA GLU A 140 -5.08 -1.47 5.93
C GLU A 140 -5.75 -1.08 4.61
N ARG A 141 -6.16 -2.08 3.82
CA ARG A 141 -6.90 -1.86 2.58
C ARG A 141 -8.23 -1.17 2.82
N MET A 142 -8.95 -1.56 3.88
CA MET A 142 -10.20 -0.93 4.28
C MET A 142 -10.02 0.57 4.59
N GLU A 143 -8.98 0.92 5.36
CA GLU A 143 -8.68 2.33 5.68
C GLU A 143 -8.35 3.14 4.42
N TYR A 144 -7.54 2.58 3.52
CA TYR A 144 -7.25 3.19 2.24
C TYR A 144 -8.52 3.41 1.39
N LEU A 145 -9.43 2.42 1.35
CA LEU A 145 -10.68 2.52 0.61
C LEU A 145 -11.61 3.57 1.21
N TYR A 146 -11.67 3.74 2.53
CA TYR A 146 -12.42 4.82 3.16
C TYR A 146 -11.87 6.20 2.80
N LYS A 147 -10.55 6.40 2.83
CA LYS A 147 -9.91 7.65 2.38
C LYS A 147 -10.26 7.94 0.92
N LYS A 148 -10.17 6.93 0.05
CA LYS A 148 -10.52 7.06 -1.37
C LYS A 148 -12.00 7.34 -1.60
N LEU A 149 -12.89 6.72 -0.82
CA LEU A 149 -14.34 6.95 -0.88
C LEU A 149 -14.66 8.40 -0.49
N SER A 150 -14.07 8.90 0.59
CA SER A 150 -14.24 10.28 1.05
C SER A 150 -13.85 11.30 -0.03
N LEU A 151 -12.73 11.08 -0.73
CA LEU A 151 -12.31 11.96 -1.82
C LEU A 151 -13.29 11.97 -2.99
N ILE A 152 -13.86 10.80 -3.34
CA ILE A 152 -14.85 10.71 -4.41
C ILE A 152 -16.18 11.34 -4.01
N ASP A 153 -16.61 11.16 -2.75
CA ASP A 153 -17.82 11.79 -2.23
C ASP A 153 -17.68 13.33 -2.27
N GLN A 154 -16.56 13.87 -1.78
CA GLN A 154 -16.26 15.31 -1.89
C GLN A 154 -16.24 15.80 -3.34
N ALA A 155 -15.62 15.05 -4.25
CA ALA A 155 -15.61 15.41 -5.67
C ALA A 155 -17.01 15.38 -6.29
N GLN A 156 -17.88 14.47 -5.87
CA GLN A 156 -19.27 14.41 -6.31
C GLN A 156 -20.05 15.63 -5.81
N ASP A 157 -19.89 16.01 -4.54
CA ASP A 157 -20.59 17.14 -3.94
C ASP A 157 -20.18 18.47 -4.58
N VAL A 158 -18.86 18.69 -4.76
CA VAL A 158 -18.35 19.85 -5.51
C VAL A 158 -18.93 19.88 -6.92
N PHE A 159 -19.02 18.73 -7.60
CA PHE A 159 -19.57 18.68 -8.94
C PHE A 159 -21.08 18.96 -9.00
N LEU A 160 -21.83 18.51 -7.99
CA LEU A 160 -23.25 18.84 -7.87
C LEU A 160 -23.46 20.34 -7.66
N HIS A 161 -22.65 20.98 -6.82
CA HIS A 161 -22.69 22.44 -6.65
C HIS A 161 -22.36 23.22 -7.93
N VAL A 162 -21.42 22.71 -8.75
CA VAL A 162 -21.15 23.29 -10.07
C VAL A 162 -22.37 23.19 -10.99
N ILE A 163 -23.09 22.06 -10.97
CA ILE A 163 -24.33 21.91 -11.74
C ILE A 163 -25.40 22.86 -11.22
N GLU A 164 -25.59 22.96 -9.90
CA GLU A 164 -26.57 23.87 -9.27
C GLU A 164 -26.29 25.34 -9.60
N SER A 165 -25.02 25.72 -9.70
CA SER A 165 -24.61 27.09 -10.08
C SER A 165 -24.90 27.41 -11.55
N ASN A 166 -25.04 26.40 -12.40
CA ASN A 166 -25.39 26.56 -13.81
C ASN A 166 -26.92 26.54 -13.97
N GLU A 167 -27.56 27.69 -13.80
CA GLU A 167 -29.03 27.81 -13.78
C GLU A 167 -29.71 27.41 -15.10
N HIS A 168 -29.05 27.68 -16.24
CA HIS A 168 -29.56 27.37 -17.58
C HIS A 168 -28.49 26.75 -18.49
N PRO A 169 -28.12 25.47 -18.27
CA PRO A 169 -27.13 24.81 -19.09
C PRO A 169 -27.70 24.52 -20.48
N ASN A 170 -26.91 24.78 -21.52
CA ASN A 170 -27.26 24.32 -22.86
C ASN A 170 -27.28 22.78 -22.91
N ALA A 171 -28.03 22.19 -23.86
CA ALA A 171 -28.22 20.74 -23.93
C ALA A 171 -26.90 19.94 -24.04
N SER A 172 -25.89 20.47 -24.74
CA SER A 172 -24.58 19.83 -24.85
C SER A 172 -23.82 19.84 -23.53
N MET A 173 -23.88 20.95 -22.79
CA MET A 173 -23.26 21.10 -21.47
C MET A 173 -23.93 20.18 -20.45
N ALA A 174 -25.26 20.15 -20.42
CA ALA A 174 -26.02 19.25 -19.55
C ALA A 174 -25.66 17.76 -19.81
N TYR A 175 -25.48 17.37 -21.08
CA TYR A 175 -25.03 16.02 -21.42
C TYR A 175 -23.61 15.73 -20.91
N LYS A 176 -22.67 16.66 -21.12
CA LYS A 176 -21.29 16.53 -20.63
C LYS A 176 -21.25 16.42 -19.11
N GLU A 177 -22.07 17.21 -18.42
CA GLU A 177 -22.17 17.19 -16.96
C GLU A 177 -22.72 15.86 -16.46
N ARG A 178 -23.81 15.36 -17.06
CA ARG A 178 -24.35 14.04 -16.76
C ARG A 178 -23.30 12.94 -16.94
N MET A 179 -22.53 12.98 -18.02
CA MET A 179 -21.52 11.96 -18.30
C MET A 179 -20.40 11.99 -17.24
N LYS A 180 -19.93 13.18 -16.87
CA LYS A 180 -18.96 13.34 -15.77
C LYS A 180 -19.51 12.82 -14.43
N LEU A 181 -20.76 13.16 -14.08
CA LEU A 181 -21.41 12.64 -12.87
C LEU A 181 -21.53 11.11 -12.89
N SER A 182 -21.83 10.53 -14.05
CA SER A 182 -21.87 9.07 -14.25
C SER A 182 -20.51 8.43 -14.00
N GLU A 183 -19.42 9.03 -14.49
CA GLU A 183 -18.05 8.54 -14.25
C GLU A 183 -17.68 8.59 -12.77
N ILE A 184 -18.02 9.68 -12.07
CA ILE A 184 -17.80 9.80 -10.61
C ILE A 184 -18.56 8.70 -9.87
N ARG A 185 -19.84 8.50 -10.20
CA ARG A 185 -20.69 7.46 -9.58
C ARG A 185 -20.17 6.04 -9.86
N LYS A 186 -19.66 5.77 -11.06
CA LYS A 186 -19.04 4.47 -11.41
C LYS A 186 -17.81 4.19 -10.54
N LYS A 187 -16.91 5.17 -10.42
CA LYS A 187 -15.71 5.04 -9.56
C LYS A 187 -16.10 4.85 -8.10
N ARG A 188 -17.08 5.60 -7.60
CA ARG A 188 -17.65 5.43 -6.25
C ARG A 188 -18.17 4.01 -6.03
N ARG A 189 -18.91 3.45 -7.01
CA ARG A 189 -19.45 2.09 -6.92
C ARG A 189 -18.36 1.02 -6.91
N GLN A 190 -17.30 1.18 -7.70
CA GLN A 190 -16.16 0.27 -7.68
C GLN A 190 -15.53 0.19 -6.29
N ILE A 191 -15.31 1.34 -5.65
CA ILE A 191 -14.77 1.40 -4.28
C ILE A 191 -15.72 0.72 -3.29
N LYS A 192 -17.03 1.01 -3.36
CA LYS A 192 -18.02 0.38 -2.47
C LYS A 192 -18.11 -1.13 -2.65
N ASN A 193 -18.00 -1.63 -3.88
CA ASN A 193 -17.97 -3.06 -4.16
C ASN A 193 -16.77 -3.72 -3.49
N GLU A 194 -15.59 -3.13 -3.67
CA GLU A 194 -14.36 -3.64 -3.05
C GLU A 194 -14.45 -3.59 -1.52
N LEU A 195 -14.94 -2.48 -0.97
CA LEU A 195 -15.14 -2.32 0.47
C LEU A 195 -16.08 -3.39 1.04
N ALA A 196 -17.16 -3.71 0.34
CA ALA A 196 -18.09 -4.77 0.77
C ALA A 196 -17.39 -6.13 0.86
N VAL A 197 -16.54 -6.47 -0.12
CA VAL A 197 -15.75 -7.72 -0.10
C VAL A 197 -14.74 -7.72 1.04
N VAL A 198 -13.99 -6.63 1.22
CA VAL A 198 -13.01 -6.49 2.30
C VAL A 198 -13.67 -6.59 3.67
N GLN A 199 -14.83 -5.96 3.85
CA GLN A 199 -15.59 -6.02 5.09
C GLN A 199 -16.12 -7.43 5.37
N MET A 200 -16.53 -8.17 4.35
CA MET A 200 -16.87 -9.59 4.49
C MET A 200 -15.67 -10.42 4.94
N ILE A 201 -14.49 -10.19 4.36
CA ILE A 201 -13.24 -10.89 4.74
C ILE A 201 -12.91 -10.65 6.22
N ILE A 202 -12.99 -9.40 6.69
CA ILE A 202 -12.75 -9.07 8.09
C ILE A 202 -13.79 -9.70 9.01
N SER A 203 -15.07 -9.70 8.60
CA SER A 203 -16.19 -10.23 9.40
C SER A 203 -16.17 -11.75 9.53
N ASN A 204 -15.52 -12.47 8.61
CA ASN A 204 -15.35 -13.92 8.67
C ASN A 204 -14.35 -14.32 9.78
N ASN A 205 -14.87 -14.35 11.02
CA ASN A 205 -14.14 -14.72 12.24
C ASN A 205 -13.85 -16.23 12.37
N THR A 206 -14.11 -17.03 11.34
CA THR A 206 -13.89 -18.48 11.35
C THR A 206 -12.42 -18.82 11.57
N SER A 207 -11.48 -18.10 10.97
CA SER A 207 -10.05 -18.43 11.09
C SER A 207 -9.44 -18.08 12.46
N SER A 208 -9.88 -17.02 13.17
CA SER A 208 -9.31 -16.66 14.49
C SER A 208 -9.77 -17.61 15.58
N LYS A 209 -11.08 -17.91 15.64
CA LYS A 209 -11.63 -18.85 16.62
C LYS A 209 -11.07 -20.25 16.43
N LEU A 210 -10.84 -20.66 15.18
CA LEU A 210 -10.18 -21.93 14.87
C LEU A 210 -8.68 -21.89 15.20
N TYR A 211 -7.98 -20.78 14.93
CA TYR A 211 -6.58 -20.59 15.30
C TYR A 211 -6.38 -20.69 16.81
N GLU A 212 -7.12 -19.89 17.59
CA GLU A 212 -7.05 -19.90 19.06
C GLU A 212 -7.36 -21.28 19.64
N ARG A 213 -8.39 -21.96 19.11
CA ARG A 213 -8.74 -23.32 19.55
C ARG A 213 -7.66 -24.34 19.18
N MET A 214 -7.08 -24.26 17.99
CA MET A 214 -6.03 -25.19 17.57
C MET A 214 -4.71 -24.93 18.28
N VAL A 215 -4.39 -23.67 18.61
CA VAL A 215 -3.24 -23.34 19.46
C VAL A 215 -3.44 -23.86 20.88
N ALA A 216 -4.62 -23.64 21.49
CA ALA A 216 -4.90 -24.18 22.81
C ALA A 216 -4.80 -25.73 22.83
N VAL A 217 -5.27 -26.38 21.76
CA VAL A 217 -5.15 -27.84 21.59
C VAL A 217 -3.69 -28.26 21.33
N SER A 218 -2.93 -27.54 20.50
CA SER A 218 -1.51 -27.86 20.25
C SER A 218 -0.65 -27.64 21.49
N GLU A 219 -0.88 -26.58 22.25
CA GLU A 219 -0.21 -26.31 23.54
C GLU A 219 -0.55 -27.41 24.56
N SER A 220 -1.80 -27.87 24.59
CA SER A 220 -2.23 -28.99 25.46
C SER A 220 -1.57 -30.33 25.06
N ILE A 221 -1.24 -30.51 23.77
CA ILE A 221 -0.59 -31.73 23.25
C ILE A 221 0.94 -31.64 23.40
N GLN A 222 1.54 -30.46 23.19
CA GLN A 222 3.00 -30.23 23.30
C GLN A 222 3.48 -30.14 24.75
N ASN A 223 2.63 -29.73 25.71
CA ASN A 223 2.92 -29.76 27.15
C ASN A 223 2.14 -30.88 27.86
N PRO A 224 2.69 -32.10 27.97
CA PRO A 224 2.01 -33.25 28.58
C PRO A 224 1.68 -33.09 30.07
N GLN A 225 2.21 -32.07 30.75
CA GLN A 225 1.91 -31.76 32.15
C GLN A 225 0.46 -31.29 32.38
N ASN A 226 -0.28 -30.88 31.34
CA ASN A 226 -1.66 -30.38 31.45
C ASN A 226 -2.74 -31.45 31.17
N ILE A 227 -2.35 -32.66 30.75
CA ILE A 227 -3.27 -33.81 30.62
C ILE A 227 -3.58 -34.43 32.01
N ASN A 228 -2.69 -34.18 32.98
CA ASN A 228 -2.65 -34.88 34.26
C ASN A 228 -3.64 -34.37 35.33
N ILE A 229 -4.43 -33.32 35.05
CA ILE A 229 -5.44 -32.84 36.02
C ILE A 229 -6.76 -33.64 35.90
N LYS A 230 -6.99 -34.33 34.78
CA LYS A 230 -8.24 -35.07 34.53
C LYS A 230 -8.15 -36.58 34.81
N TYR A 231 -6.95 -37.11 34.89
CA TYR A 231 -6.68 -38.53 35.14
C TYR A 231 -5.70 -38.63 36.30
N THR A 232 -6.21 -38.51 37.52
CA THR A 232 -5.42 -38.70 38.74
C THR A 232 -5.28 -40.19 39.04
N ASN A 233 -4.17 -40.58 39.67
CA ASN A 233 -3.96 -41.96 40.13
C ASN A 233 -5.13 -42.45 41.00
N GLU A 234 -5.75 -41.56 41.77
CA GLU A 234 -6.95 -41.80 42.58
C GLU A 234 -8.14 -42.29 41.75
N LEU A 235 -8.34 -41.80 40.53
CA LEU A 235 -9.43 -42.25 39.66
C LEU A 235 -9.17 -43.66 39.11
N THR A 236 -7.90 -44.00 38.88
CA THR A 236 -7.46 -45.35 38.50
C THR A 236 -7.64 -46.34 39.65
N ASP A 237 -7.26 -45.94 40.87
CA ASP A 237 -7.38 -46.78 42.06
C ASP A 237 -8.85 -47.07 42.39
N ASP A 238 -9.75 -46.10 42.21
CA ASP A 238 -11.20 -46.28 42.44
C ASP A 238 -11.85 -47.19 41.37
N LEU A 239 -11.42 -47.08 40.11
CA LEU A 239 -11.87 -47.98 39.03
C LEU A 239 -11.37 -49.41 39.21
N ILE A 240 -10.13 -49.59 39.66
CA ILE A 240 -9.58 -50.91 39.99
C ILE A 240 -10.30 -51.51 41.19
N SER A 241 -10.57 -50.71 42.23
CA SER A 241 -11.33 -51.19 43.39
C SER A 241 -12.78 -51.56 43.06
N GLN A 242 -13.42 -50.86 42.12
CA GLN A 242 -14.74 -51.26 41.61
C GLN A 242 -14.69 -52.53 40.76
N PHE A 243 -13.62 -52.74 39.99
CA PHE A 243 -13.41 -53.95 39.21
C PHE A 243 -13.15 -55.18 40.11
N GLU A 244 -12.34 -55.03 41.16
CA GLU A 244 -12.05 -56.11 42.11
C GLU A 244 -13.24 -56.48 43.01
N ARG A 245 -14.27 -55.61 43.07
CA ARG A 245 -15.52 -55.84 43.81
C ARG A 245 -16.63 -56.49 42.98
N MET A 246 -16.46 -56.63 41.66
CA MET A 246 -17.33 -57.44 40.79
C MET A 246 -16.93 -58.92 40.82
#